data_AF-A0A178GW65-F1
#
_entry.id   AF-A0A178GW65-F1
#
_cell.length_a   1.000
_cell.length_b   1.000
_cell.length_c   1.000
_cell.angle_alpha   90.00
_cell.angle_beta   90.00
_cell.angle_gamma   90.00
#
_symmetry.space_group_name_H-M   'P 1'
#
loop_
_entity.id
_entity.type
_entity.pdbx_description
1 polymer ?
#
loop_
_entity_poly.entity_id
_entity_poly.type
_entity_poly.pdbx_seq_one_letter_code
_entity_poly.pdbx_strand_id
1 'polypeptide(L)'
;MALRSKLLDEKVVKSAKEMLKKVRNNAYVAKKLNAVIAAKKHSITAVAKICCISRKAITTWIKHIKFGREEKLFAPPQRRRKTILNQSQLEQIEVWIEENPNITIREMRIRI
;
A
#
# COMPACT_ATOMS: atom_id res chain seq x y z
N MET A 1 -4.69 8.95 -30.74
CA MET A 1 -4.84 9.27 -29.30
C MET A 1 -5.14 8.00 -28.53
N ALA A 2 -4.38 7.68 -27.46
CA ALA A 2 -4.65 6.48 -26.67
C ALA A 2 -5.95 6.65 -25.87
N LEU A 3 -6.89 5.72 -26.01
CA LEU A 3 -8.15 5.65 -25.26
C LEU A 3 -7.88 5.77 -23.75
N ARG A 4 -8.23 6.93 -23.16
CA ARG A 4 -8.22 7.11 -21.70
C ARG A 4 -9.33 6.25 -21.11
N SER A 5 -8.98 5.28 -20.26
CA SER A 5 -9.97 4.37 -19.69
C SER A 5 -10.94 5.13 -18.77
N LYS A 6 -12.26 4.92 -18.95
CA LYS A 6 -13.32 5.42 -18.05
C LYS A 6 -13.18 4.98 -16.58
N LEU A 7 -12.29 4.05 -16.29
CA LEU A 7 -12.04 3.55 -14.93
C LEU A 7 -11.10 4.44 -14.12
N LEU A 8 -10.35 5.33 -14.77
CA LEU A 8 -9.26 6.11 -14.19
C LEU A 8 -9.69 7.57 -13.97
N ASP A 9 -10.57 7.72 -12.99
CA ASP A 9 -11.13 9.01 -12.58
C ASP A 9 -10.18 9.75 -11.63
N GLU A 10 -10.34 11.06 -11.55
CA GLU A 10 -9.55 11.91 -10.65
C GLU A 10 -9.70 11.51 -9.18
N LYS A 11 -10.89 11.04 -8.80
CA LYS A 11 -11.18 10.49 -7.47
C LYS A 11 -10.25 9.32 -7.14
N VAL A 12 -10.05 8.38 -8.08
CA VAL A 12 -9.18 7.21 -7.89
C VAL A 12 -7.74 7.64 -7.64
N VAL A 13 -7.27 8.64 -8.38
CA VAL A 13 -5.90 9.17 -8.22
C VAL A 13 -5.74 9.89 -6.88
N LYS A 14 -6.76 10.63 -6.43
CA LYS A 14 -6.76 11.29 -5.13
C LYS A 14 -6.68 10.26 -3.99
N SER A 15 -7.53 9.24 -4.02
CA SER A 15 -7.50 8.14 -3.04
C SER A 15 -6.15 7.40 -3.06
N ALA A 16 -5.59 7.15 -4.24
CA ALA A 16 -4.27 6.52 -4.35
C ALA A 16 -3.16 7.36 -3.69
N LYS A 17 -3.19 8.69 -3.85
CA LYS A 17 -2.23 9.60 -3.20
C LYS A 17 -2.42 9.66 -1.68
N GLU A 18 -3.67 9.69 -1.21
CA GLU A 18 -3.97 9.68 0.23
C GLU A 18 -3.50 8.37 0.89
N MET A 19 -3.75 7.23 0.24
CA MET A 19 -3.24 5.95 0.71
C MET A 19 -1.71 5.91 0.72
N LEU A 20 -1.06 6.47 -0.30
CA LEU A 20 0.40 6.48 -0.37
C LEU A 20 1.03 7.23 0.83
N LYS A 21 0.38 8.29 1.32
CA LYS A 21 0.80 8.99 2.56
C LYS A 21 0.67 8.11 3.80
N LYS A 22 -0.38 7.28 3.89
CA LYS A 22 -0.64 6.38 5.03
C LYS A 22 0.30 5.17 5.06
N VAL A 23 0.68 4.66 3.89
CA VAL A 23 1.36 3.38 3.72
C VAL A 23 2.84 3.40 4.13
N ARG A 24 3.42 4.60 4.40
CA ARG A 24 4.81 4.92 4.85
C ARG A 24 5.91 3.95 4.40
N ASN A 25 5.98 2.71 4.93
CA ASN A 25 7.07 1.75 4.69
C ASN A 25 6.70 0.49 3.86
N ASN A 26 5.50 0.40 3.26
CA ASN A 26 5.16 -0.76 2.44
C ASN A 26 5.53 -0.55 0.95
N ALA A 27 6.76 -0.92 0.59
CA ALA A 27 7.28 -0.80 -0.78
C ALA A 27 6.40 -1.54 -1.83
N TYR A 28 5.81 -2.67 -1.44
CA TYR A 28 4.96 -3.46 -2.33
C TYR A 28 3.67 -2.72 -2.71
N VAL A 29 2.99 -2.13 -1.73
CA VAL A 29 1.77 -1.33 -1.98
C VAL A 29 2.11 0.00 -2.64
N ALA A 30 3.21 0.65 -2.23
CA ALA A 30 3.67 1.90 -2.84
C ALA A 30 3.94 1.77 -4.35
N LYS A 31 4.57 0.68 -4.80
CA LYS A 31 4.77 0.41 -6.24
C LYS A 31 3.44 0.31 -7.00
N LYS A 32 2.43 -0.35 -6.42
CA LYS A 32 1.09 -0.48 -7.03
C LYS A 32 0.41 0.89 -7.14
N LEU A 33 0.45 1.68 -6.07
CA LEU A 33 -0.16 3.01 -6.04
C LEU A 33 0.51 3.97 -7.04
N ASN A 34 1.85 3.95 -7.11
CA ASN A 34 2.59 4.75 -8.08
C ASN A 34 2.26 4.34 -9.53
N ALA A 35 2.10 3.05 -9.81
CA ALA A 35 1.67 2.59 -11.13
C ALA A 35 0.27 3.12 -11.49
N VAL A 36 -0.67 3.14 -10.54
CA VAL A 36 -2.01 3.71 -10.74
C VAL A 36 -1.95 5.22 -11.01
N ILE A 37 -1.16 5.96 -10.24
CA ILE A 37 -0.98 7.41 -10.41
C ILE A 37 -0.35 7.72 -11.77
N ALA A 38 0.70 6.97 -12.15
CA ALA A 38 1.37 7.11 -13.45
C ALA A 38 0.41 6.77 -14.61
N ALA A 39 -0.49 5.80 -14.44
CA ALA A 39 -1.46 5.41 -15.45
C ALA A 39 -2.57 6.46 -15.69
N LYS A 40 -2.66 7.52 -14.87
CA LYS A 40 -3.46 8.70 -15.20
C LYS A 40 -2.72 9.65 -16.14
N LYS A 41 -1.43 9.87 -15.88
CA LYS A 41 -0.58 10.77 -16.66
C LYS A 41 -0.24 10.16 -18.03
N HIS A 42 0.02 8.86 -18.04
CA HIS A 42 0.37 8.06 -19.21
C HIS A 42 -0.70 7.00 -19.46
N SER A 43 -0.68 6.31 -20.60
CA SER A 43 -1.60 5.20 -20.83
C SER A 43 -1.27 3.99 -19.93
N ILE A 44 -2.29 3.20 -19.56
CA ILE A 44 -2.09 1.94 -18.80
C ILE A 44 -1.11 1.02 -19.54
N THR A 45 -1.14 1.01 -20.88
CA THR A 45 -0.22 0.24 -21.72
C THR A 45 1.23 0.70 -21.60
N ALA A 46 1.49 2.01 -21.57
CA ALA A 46 2.84 2.53 -21.40
C ALA A 46 3.40 2.18 -20.02
N VAL A 47 2.60 2.40 -18.96
CA VAL A 47 3.00 2.08 -17.58
C VAL A 47 3.23 0.58 -17.39
N ALA A 48 2.36 -0.26 -17.97
CA ALA A 48 2.54 -1.71 -17.96
C ALA A 48 3.89 -2.16 -18.53
N LYS A 49 4.31 -1.57 -19.65
CA LYS A 49 5.62 -1.85 -20.27
C LYS A 49 6.78 -1.39 -19.39
N ILE A 50 6.74 -0.15 -18.90
CA ILE A 50 7.82 0.43 -18.09
C ILE A 50 7.97 -0.30 -16.76
N CYS A 51 6.86 -0.62 -16.10
CA CYS A 51 6.88 -1.28 -14.80
C CYS A 51 7.01 -2.81 -14.89
N CYS A 52 7.10 -3.39 -16.09
CA CYS A 52 7.10 -4.85 -16.32
C CYS A 52 5.93 -5.56 -15.62
N ILE A 53 4.73 -4.96 -15.68
CA ILE A 53 3.52 -5.44 -15.01
C ILE A 53 2.44 -5.65 -16.07
N SER A 54 1.62 -6.69 -15.91
CA SER A 54 0.51 -6.91 -16.82
C SER A 54 -0.50 -5.76 -16.77
N ARG A 55 -1.02 -5.36 -17.94
CA ARG A 55 -2.09 -4.36 -18.06
C ARG A 55 -3.29 -4.72 -17.18
N LYS A 56 -3.62 -6.02 -17.11
CA LYS A 56 -4.70 -6.57 -16.29
C LYS A 56 -4.47 -6.28 -14.81
N ALA A 57 -3.25 -6.44 -14.29
CA ALA A 57 -2.95 -6.16 -12.89
C ALA A 57 -3.18 -4.68 -12.53
N ILE A 58 -2.72 -3.75 -13.37
CA ILE A 58 -2.94 -2.31 -13.15
C ILE A 58 -4.44 -2.00 -13.16
N THR A 59 -5.19 -2.56 -14.11
CA THR A 59 -6.66 -2.41 -14.16
C THR A 59 -7.34 -2.96 -12.90
N THR A 60 -6.87 -4.09 -12.38
CA THR A 60 -7.39 -4.67 -11.13
C THR A 60 -7.12 -3.76 -9.93
N TRP A 61 -5.93 -3.16 -9.83
CA TRP A 61 -5.60 -2.21 -8.77
C TRP A 61 -6.45 -0.94 -8.85
N ILE A 62 -6.67 -0.41 -10.05
CA ILE A 62 -7.58 0.72 -10.28
C ILE A 62 -8.99 0.38 -9.77
N LYS A 63 -9.50 -0.81 -10.09
CA LYS A 63 -10.82 -1.27 -9.60
C LYS A 63 -10.85 -1.39 -8.08
N HIS A 64 -9.81 -1.94 -7.46
CA HIS A 64 -9.73 -2.04 -6.00
C HIS A 64 -9.84 -0.67 -5.33
N ILE A 65 -9.11 0.33 -5.82
CA ILE A 65 -9.18 1.69 -5.28
C ILE A 65 -10.55 2.32 -5.56
N LYS A 66 -11.08 2.16 -6.78
CA LYS A 66 -12.39 2.72 -7.17
C LYS A 66 -13.56 2.18 -6.34
N PHE A 67 -13.49 0.91 -5.95
CA PHE A 67 -14.54 0.24 -5.15
C PHE A 67 -14.24 0.19 -3.66
N GLY A 68 -13.24 0.95 -3.16
CA GLY A 68 -12.90 0.99 -1.73
C GLY A 68 -12.36 -0.33 -1.17
N ARG A 69 -11.85 -1.23 -2.03
CA ARG A 69 -11.26 -2.53 -1.66
C ARG A 69 -9.74 -2.44 -1.52
N GLU A 70 -9.30 -1.47 -0.75
CA GLU A 70 -7.89 -1.08 -0.58
C GLU A 70 -7.04 -2.20 0.04
N GLU A 71 -7.65 -3.01 0.90
CA GLU A 71 -7.07 -4.18 1.56
C GLU A 71 -6.49 -5.20 0.57
N LYS A 72 -7.08 -5.29 -0.64
CA LYS A 72 -6.61 -6.20 -1.70
C LYS A 72 -5.34 -5.74 -2.40
N LEU A 73 -4.88 -4.52 -2.15
CA LEU A 73 -3.58 -4.05 -2.65
C LEU A 73 -2.43 -4.64 -1.85
N PHE A 74 -2.66 -5.01 -0.59
CA PHE A 74 -1.65 -5.62 0.25
C PHE A 74 -1.35 -7.05 -0.18
N ALA A 75 -0.17 -7.55 0.20
CA ALA A 75 0.14 -8.96 0.00
C ALA A 75 -0.87 -9.83 0.78
N PRO A 76 -1.27 -10.99 0.25
CA PRO A 76 -2.12 -11.92 0.99
C PRO A 76 -1.42 -12.35 2.29
N PRO A 77 -2.15 -12.57 3.39
CA PRO A 77 -1.55 -12.88 4.69
C PRO A 77 -0.64 -14.12 4.65
N GLN A 78 -0.96 -15.10 3.81
CA GLN A 78 -0.14 -16.31 3.61
C GLN A 78 1.27 -16.01 3.06
N ARG A 79 1.45 -14.88 2.34
CA ARG A 79 2.74 -14.45 1.79
C ARG A 79 3.42 -13.40 2.66
N ARG A 80 2.75 -12.88 3.69
CA ARG A 80 3.38 -11.93 4.62
C ARG A 80 4.34 -12.70 5.52
N ARG A 81 5.44 -12.05 5.90
CA ARG A 81 6.30 -12.56 6.95
C ARG A 81 5.47 -12.66 8.23
N LYS A 82 5.47 -13.82 8.88
CA LYS A 82 4.81 -13.98 10.18
C LYS A 82 5.52 -13.07 11.19
N THR A 83 4.73 -12.36 11.99
CA THR A 83 5.24 -11.62 13.14
C THR A 83 5.83 -12.61 14.15
N ILE A 84 6.95 -12.22 14.78
CA ILE A 84 7.61 -13.02 15.83
C ILE A 84 6.88 -12.85 17.17
N LEU A 85 6.26 -11.69 17.38
CA LEU A 85 5.55 -11.32 18.60
C LEU A 85 4.15 -11.96 18.67
N ASN A 86 3.75 -12.37 19.86
CA ASN A 86 2.36 -12.78 20.11
C ASN A 86 1.47 -11.56 20.40
N GLN A 87 0.15 -11.79 20.49
CA GLN A 87 -0.84 -10.71 20.67
C GLN A 87 -0.62 -9.93 21.97
N SER A 88 -0.30 -10.61 23.07
CA SER A 88 -0.02 -9.97 24.37
C SER A 88 1.22 -9.06 24.32
N GLN A 89 2.27 -9.47 23.62
CA GLN A 89 3.47 -8.65 23.41
C GLN A 89 3.17 -7.40 22.57
N LEU A 90 2.26 -7.50 21.59
CA LEU A 90 1.84 -6.34 20.79
C LEU A 90 1.06 -5.32 21.64
N GLU A 91 0.15 -5.79 22.48
CA GLU A 91 -0.62 -4.94 23.40
C GLU A 91 0.30 -4.24 24.41
N GLN A 92 1.32 -4.93 24.94
CA GLN A 92 2.32 -4.32 25.81
C GLN A 92 3.16 -3.24 25.11
N ILE A 93 3.51 -3.45 23.84
CA ILE A 93 4.21 -2.44 23.05
C ILE A 93 3.35 -1.18 22.88
N GLU A 94 2.05 -1.33 22.62
CA GLU A 94 1.14 -0.19 22.47
C GLU A 94 1.12 0.66 23.74
N VAL A 95 1.01 0.03 24.92
CA VAL A 95 1.09 0.71 26.22
C VAL A 95 2.41 1.46 26.39
N TRP A 96 3.55 0.85 26.05
CA TRP A 96 4.85 1.51 26.18
C TRP A 96 5.02 2.72 25.26
N ILE A 97 4.41 2.68 24.07
CA ILE A 97 4.42 3.82 23.13
C ILE A 97 3.55 4.95 23.67
N GLU A 98 2.40 4.63 24.27
CA GLU A 98 1.52 5.61 24.89
C GLU A 98 2.17 6.27 26.12
N GLU A 99 2.84 5.48 26.97
CA GLU A 99 3.55 5.98 28.15
C GLU A 99 4.80 6.79 27.80
N ASN A 100 5.57 6.35 26.81
CA ASN A 100 6.77 7.04 26.35
C ASN A 100 6.85 7.02 24.80
N PRO A 101 6.35 8.07 24.13
CA PRO A 101 6.36 8.15 22.67
C PRO A 101 7.77 8.25 22.05
N ASN A 102 8.79 8.53 22.87
CA ASN A 102 10.19 8.57 22.45
C ASN A 102 10.97 7.28 22.75
N ILE A 103 10.30 6.22 23.21
CA ILE A 103 10.94 4.93 23.48
C ILE A 103 11.62 4.39 22.22
N THR A 104 12.86 3.95 22.37
CA THR A 104 13.64 3.46 21.25
C THR A 104 13.38 1.97 20.99
N ILE A 105 13.58 1.54 19.75
CA ILE A 105 13.50 0.11 19.38
C ILE A 105 14.47 -0.73 20.22
N ARG A 106 15.63 -0.16 20.61
CA ARG A 106 16.63 -0.85 21.43
C ARG A 106 16.09 -1.12 22.84
N GLU A 107 15.46 -0.12 23.46
CA GLU A 107 14.85 -0.25 24.79
C GLU A 107 13.68 -1.23 24.77
N MET A 108 12.84 -1.19 23.74
CA MET A 108 11.74 -2.14 23.57
C MET A 108 12.22 -3.59 23.47
N ARG A 109 13.32 -3.84 22.74
CA ARG A 109 13.89 -5.19 22.59
C ARG A 109 14.50 -5.76 23.88
N ILE A 110 14.83 -4.92 24.86
CA ILE A 110 15.30 -5.38 26.17
C ILE A 110 14.13 -5.81 27.07
N ARG A 111 12.93 -5.24 26.84
CA ARG A 111 11.73 -5.48 27.65
C ARG A 111 10.85 -6.64 27.17
N ILE A 112 11.04 -7.11 25.93
CA ILE A 112 10.35 -8.25 25.28
C ILE A 112 11.17 -9.52 25.37
#